data_AF-A0AA36GQ96-F1
#
_entry.id   AF-A0AA36GQ96-F1
#
_cell.length_a   1.000
_cell.length_b   1.000
_cell.length_c   1.000
_cell.angle_alpha   90.00
_cell.angle_beta   90.00
_cell.angle_gamma   90.00
#
_symmetry.space_group_name_H-M   'P 1'
#
loop_
_entity.id
_entity.type
_entity.pdbx_description
1 polymer ?
#
loop_
_entity_poly.entity_id
_entity_poly.type
_entity_poly.pdbx_seq_one_letter_code
_entity_poly.pdbx_strand_id
1 'polypeptide(L)'
;MSSYNFPLLVNQCRTVQLCCLVLQVILTYINVEYMGMMTFIFTMALCLYNLYVTGRRMYNNIDGRFDLRQMIRESDNQLRLLYASEVFTPSVLGILVFLIVRLPGGMGRFIWTLACLGQIGAALLLLAVEIQEVVINGY
;
A
#
# COMPACT_ATOMS: atom_id res chain seq x y z
N MET A 1 9.89 4.19 27.40
CA MET A 1 9.34 3.86 26.07
C MET A 1 10.47 3.97 25.08
N SER A 2 10.78 2.91 24.34
CA SER A 2 11.82 2.96 23.31
C SER A 2 11.42 3.99 22.25
N SER A 3 12.20 5.07 22.10
CA SER A 3 12.00 6.10 21.08
C SER A 3 12.30 5.51 19.71
N TYR A 4 11.30 4.89 19.07
CA TYR A 4 11.40 4.50 17.67
C TYR A 4 11.30 5.75 16.78
N ASN A 5 12.08 5.80 15.71
CA ASN A 5 12.07 6.91 14.77
C ASN A 5 10.86 6.77 13.82
N PHE A 6 9.75 7.41 14.15
CA PHE A 6 8.48 7.33 13.39
C PHE A 6 8.66 7.65 11.89
N PRO A 7 9.28 8.78 11.48
CA PRO A 7 9.52 9.07 10.06
C PRO A 7 10.30 7.97 9.34
N LEU A 8 11.34 7.42 9.99
CA LEU A 8 12.15 6.35 9.41
C LEU A 8 11.32 5.08 9.19
N LEU A 9 10.53 4.69 10.19
CA LEU A 9 9.70 3.48 10.12
C LEU A 9 8.65 3.60 9.01
N VAL A 10 7.95 4.74 8.93
CA VAL A 10 6.98 5.02 7.86
C VAL A 10 7.67 4.93 6.48
N ASN A 11 8.87 5.52 6.35
CA ASN A 11 9.61 5.51 5.10
C ASN A 11 10.05 4.10 4.67
N GLN A 12 10.48 3.26 5.62
CA GLN A 12 10.84 1.87 5.36
C GLN A 12 9.61 1.06 4.94
N CYS A 13 8.48 1.20 5.63
CA CYS A 13 7.25 0.51 5.27
C CYS A 13 6.75 0.89 3.87
N ARG A 14 6.74 2.19 3.52
CA ARG A 14 6.35 2.65 2.17
C ARG A 14 7.31 2.13 1.11
N THR A 15 8.61 2.12 1.37
CA THR A 15 9.61 1.52 0.45
C THR A 15 9.32 0.04 0.20
N VAL A 16 9.06 -0.73 1.27
CA VAL A 16 8.69 -2.16 1.13
C VAL A 16 7.43 -2.33 0.28
N GLN A 17 6.39 -1.52 0.51
CA GLN A 17 5.18 -1.56 -0.31
C GLN A 17 5.48 -1.29 -1.78
N LEU A 18 6.26 -0.26 -2.09
CA LEU A 18 6.62 0.09 -3.47
C LEU A 18 7.40 -1.04 -4.14
N CYS A 19 8.38 -1.62 -3.46
CA CYS A 19 9.13 -2.77 -3.98
C CYS A 19 8.19 -3.96 -4.26
N CYS A 20 7.28 -4.27 -3.34
CA CYS A 20 6.30 -5.34 -3.54
C CYS A 20 5.35 -5.05 -4.70
N LEU A 21 4.88 -3.81 -4.86
CA LEU A 21 3.97 -3.41 -5.93
C LEU A 21 4.65 -3.46 -7.31
N VAL A 22 5.89 -2.98 -7.41
CA VAL A 22 6.69 -3.14 -8.65
C VAL A 22 6.86 -4.61 -8.99
N LEU A 23 7.15 -5.44 -8.00
CA LEU A 23 7.30 -6.88 -8.21
C LEU A 23 5.98 -7.53 -8.65
N GLN A 24 4.84 -7.12 -8.08
CA GLN A 24 3.51 -7.57 -8.53
C GLN A 24 3.23 -7.16 -9.98
N VAL A 25 3.54 -5.93 -10.38
CA VAL A 25 3.38 -5.47 -11.77
C VAL A 25 4.22 -6.35 -12.72
N ILE A 26 5.49 -6.59 -12.39
CA ILE A 26 6.38 -7.45 -13.19
C ILE A 26 5.85 -8.88 -13.28
N LEU A 27 5.47 -9.49 -12.15
CA LEU A 27 4.95 -10.84 -12.13
C LEU A 27 3.61 -10.97 -12.87
N THR A 28 2.76 -9.94 -12.81
CA THR A 28 1.50 -9.91 -13.55
C THR A 28 1.78 -9.93 -15.06
N TYR A 29 2.75 -9.14 -15.51
CA TYR A 29 3.15 -9.09 -16.91
C TYR A 29 3.77 -10.40 -17.40
N ILE A 30 4.72 -10.97 -16.65
CA ILE A 30 5.40 -12.22 -17.03
C ILE A 30 4.42 -13.39 -17.12
N ASN A 31 3.39 -13.43 -16.26
CA ASN A 31 2.44 -14.53 -16.21
C ASN A 31 1.15 -14.25 -17.00
N VAL A 32 1.17 -13.31 -17.96
CA VAL A 32 -0.01 -12.92 -18.75
C VAL A 32 -0.65 -14.11 -19.48
N GLU A 33 0.16 -15.05 -19.97
CA GLU A 33 -0.31 -16.23 -20.72
C GLU A 33 -1.15 -17.19 -19.86
N TYR A 34 -0.95 -17.16 -18.55
CA TYR A 34 -1.67 -18.01 -17.60
C TYR A 34 -2.92 -17.33 -17.03
N MET A 35 -3.16 -16.07 -17.39
CA MET A 35 -4.29 -15.28 -16.93
C MET A 35 -5.25 -15.00 -18.08
N GLY A 36 -6.54 -14.97 -17.80
CA GLY A 36 -7.50 -14.43 -18.76
C GLY A 36 -7.20 -12.95 -19.03
N MET A 37 -7.40 -12.49 -20.26
CA MET A 37 -7.08 -11.11 -20.65
C MET A 37 -7.78 -10.06 -19.76
N MET A 38 -9.04 -10.31 -19.39
CA MET A 38 -9.78 -9.43 -18.47
C MET A 38 -9.20 -9.42 -17.05
N THR A 39 -8.83 -10.60 -16.52
CA THR A 39 -8.17 -10.68 -15.20
C THR A 39 -6.81 -10.02 -15.21
N PHE A 40 -6.06 -10.13 -16.30
CA PHE A 40 -4.78 -9.43 -16.48
C PHE A 40 -4.98 -7.91 -16.46
N ILE A 41 -5.86 -7.37 -17.31
CA ILE A 41 -6.11 -5.92 -17.41
C ILE A 41 -6.55 -5.37 -16.05
N PHE A 42 -7.50 -6.03 -15.39
CA PHE A 42 -8.03 -5.57 -14.11
C PHE A 42 -6.97 -5.61 -13.00
N THR A 43 -6.21 -6.71 -12.91
CA THR A 43 -5.11 -6.85 -11.94
C THR A 43 -4.04 -5.80 -12.17
N MET A 44 -3.61 -5.63 -13.42
CA MET A 44 -2.57 -4.67 -13.78
C MET A 44 -3.00 -3.25 -13.44
N ALA A 45 -4.25 -2.88 -13.75
CA ALA A 45 -4.82 -1.59 -13.40
C ALA A 45 -4.83 -1.36 -11.88
N LEU A 46 -5.24 -2.35 -11.09
CA LEU A 46 -5.23 -2.26 -9.63
C LEU A 46 -3.83 -2.12 -9.05
N CYS A 47 -2.87 -2.94 -9.52
CA CYS A 47 -1.48 -2.86 -9.07
C CYS A 47 -0.84 -1.51 -9.43
N LEU A 48 -1.07 -1.00 -10.65
CA LEU A 48 -0.57 0.30 -11.08
C LEU A 48 -1.23 1.46 -10.33
N TYR A 49 -2.53 1.40 -10.08
CA TYR A 49 -3.22 2.41 -9.28
C TYR A 49 -2.74 2.41 -7.83
N ASN A 50 -2.54 1.23 -7.24
CA ASN A 50 -1.98 1.09 -5.90
C ASN A 50 -0.53 1.61 -5.84
N LEU A 51 0.26 1.35 -6.88
CA LEU A 51 1.62 1.90 -7.04
C LEU A 51 1.60 3.43 -7.11
N TYR A 52 0.69 4.01 -7.90
CA TYR A 52 0.53 5.46 -8.01
C TYR A 52 0.16 6.09 -6.66
N VAL A 53 -0.84 5.56 -5.96
CA VAL A 53 -1.27 6.07 -4.66
C VAL A 53 -0.14 5.96 -3.64
N THR A 54 0.51 4.80 -3.54
CA THR A 54 1.62 4.58 -2.60
C THR A 54 2.81 5.48 -2.92
N GLY A 55 3.12 5.68 -4.22
CA GLY A 55 4.21 6.56 -4.67
C GLY A 55 3.95 8.02 -4.37
N ARG A 56 2.72 8.50 -4.59
CA ARG A 56 2.32 9.85 -4.22
C ARG A 56 2.41 10.08 -2.70
N ARG A 57 1.99 9.10 -1.89
CA ARG A 57 2.15 9.15 -0.43
C ARG A 57 3.61 9.15 0.00
N MET A 58 4.48 8.40 -0.68
CA MET A 58 5.92 8.45 -0.42
C MET A 58 6.48 9.86 -0.69
N TYR A 59 6.09 10.49 -1.80
CA TYR A 59 6.47 11.86 -2.13
C TYR A 59 6.00 12.85 -1.05
N ASN A 60 4.73 12.77 -0.64
CA ASN A 60 4.19 13.61 0.43
C ASN A 60 4.93 13.39 1.77
N ASN A 61 5.43 12.18 2.03
CA ASN A 61 6.21 11.87 3.23
C ASN A 61 7.53 12.62 3.29
N ILE A 62 8.20 12.74 2.15
CA ILE A 62 9.48 13.44 2.02
C ILE A 62 9.28 14.92 2.35
N ASP A 63 8.12 15.47 1.98
CA ASP A 63 7.67 16.82 2.37
C ASP A 63 7.17 16.91 3.83
N GLY A 64 7.25 15.83 4.61
CA GLY A 64 6.82 15.77 6.01
C GLY A 64 5.29 15.73 6.21
N ARG A 65 4.52 15.46 5.16
CA ARG A 65 3.06 15.38 5.20
C ARG A 65 2.61 13.95 5.45
N PHE A 66 1.92 13.76 6.58
CA PHE A 66 1.34 12.47 6.98
C PHE A 66 -0.19 12.56 6.88
N ASP A 67 -0.78 11.75 5.99
CA ASP A 67 -2.18 11.85 5.60
C ASP A 67 -3.15 11.61 6.77
N LEU A 68 -2.83 10.71 7.71
CA LEU A 68 -3.68 10.46 8.88
C LEU A 68 -3.71 11.67 9.85
N ARG A 69 -2.58 12.37 10.01
CA ARG A 69 -2.54 13.60 10.81
C ARG A 69 -3.34 14.72 10.14
N GLN A 70 -3.25 14.82 8.81
CA GLN A 70 -4.03 15.79 8.03
C GLN A 70 -5.53 15.49 8.09
N MET A 71 -5.92 14.22 8.03
CA MET A 71 -7.31 13.78 8.16
C MET A 71 -7.95 14.22 9.49
N ILE A 72 -7.19 14.24 10.58
CA ILE A 72 -7.71 14.57 11.92
C ILE A 72 -7.72 16.07 12.17
N ARG A 73 -6.74 16.78 11.60
CA ARG A 73 -6.65 18.24 11.70
C ARG A 73 -7.65 18.97 10.82
N GLU A 74 -8.01 18.40 9.67
CA GLU A 74 -8.88 19.08 8.72
C GLU A 74 -10.34 19.14 9.16
N SER A 75 -10.94 20.32 8.97
CA SER A 75 -12.33 20.60 9.32
C SER A 75 -13.30 20.35 8.16
N ASP A 76 -12.80 20.40 6.92
CA ASP A 76 -13.60 20.11 5.73
C ASP A 76 -13.79 18.60 5.55
N ASN A 77 -15.04 18.17 5.53
CA ASN A 77 -15.42 16.78 5.35
C ASN A 77 -14.94 16.21 4.01
N GLN A 78 -14.89 17.01 2.94
CA GLN A 78 -14.43 16.52 1.62
C GLN A 78 -12.94 16.21 1.63
N LEU A 79 -12.12 17.11 2.17
CA LEU A 79 -10.68 16.91 2.30
C LEU A 79 -10.37 15.74 3.26
N ARG A 80 -11.10 15.65 4.37
CA ARG A 80 -10.99 14.55 5.32
C ARG A 80 -11.25 13.19 4.67
N LEU A 81 -12.27 13.10 3.83
CA LEU A 81 -12.60 11.85 3.12
C LEU A 81 -11.52 11.50 2.07
N LEU A 82 -10.93 12.50 1.42
CA LEU A 82 -9.81 12.30 0.50
C LEU A 82 -8.58 11.74 1.22
N TYR A 83 -8.20 12.30 2.37
CA TYR A 83 -7.11 11.75 3.18
C TYR A 83 -7.39 10.34 3.69
N ALA A 84 -8.62 10.07 4.15
CA ALA A 84 -9.03 8.73 4.55
C ALA A 84 -8.87 7.75 3.37
N SER A 85 -9.33 8.14 2.18
CA SER A 85 -9.21 7.29 0.99
C SER A 85 -7.75 6.96 0.68
N GLU A 86 -6.83 7.93 0.74
CA GLU A 86 -5.41 7.68 0.47
C GLU A 86 -4.76 6.78 1.54
N VAL A 87 -5.18 6.91 2.81
CA VAL A 87 -4.69 6.07 3.92
C VAL A 87 -5.09 4.60 3.76
N PHE A 88 -6.37 4.33 3.49
CA PHE A 88 -6.91 2.96 3.46
C PHE A 88 -6.74 2.25 2.11
N THR A 89 -6.61 3.00 1.00
CA THR A 89 -6.55 2.44 -0.35
C THR A 89 -5.47 1.35 -0.51
N PRO A 90 -4.21 1.52 -0.06
CA PRO A 90 -3.19 0.49 -0.23
C PRO A 90 -3.52 -0.84 0.45
N SER A 91 -4.21 -0.80 1.59
CA SER A 91 -4.65 -2.00 2.32
C SER A 91 -5.80 -2.70 1.60
N VAL A 92 -6.82 -1.93 1.19
CA VAL A 92 -8.01 -2.46 0.50
C VAL A 92 -7.63 -3.06 -0.85
N LEU A 93 -6.84 -2.33 -1.65
CA LEU A 93 -6.39 -2.81 -2.97
C LEU A 93 -5.45 -4.01 -2.84
N GLY A 94 -4.55 -4.00 -1.86
CA GLY A 94 -3.67 -5.13 -1.58
C GLY A 94 -4.43 -6.43 -1.32
N ILE A 95 -5.42 -6.37 -0.43
CA ILE A 95 -6.30 -7.52 -0.12
C ILE A 95 -7.10 -7.95 -1.35
N LEU A 96 -7.66 -6.99 -2.10
CA LEU A 96 -8.46 -7.28 -3.28
C LEU A 96 -7.63 -7.98 -4.37
N VAL A 97 -6.42 -7.50 -4.65
CA VAL A 97 -5.48 -8.14 -5.60
C VAL A 97 -5.12 -9.55 -5.15
N PHE A 98 -4.85 -9.74 -3.86
CA PHE A 98 -4.53 -11.06 -3.29
C PHE A 98 -5.68 -12.07 -3.45
N LEU A 99 -6.93 -11.63 -3.32
CA LEU A 99 -8.10 -12.51 -3.44
C LEU A 99 -8.43 -12.87 -4.89
N ILE A 100 -8.30 -11.91 -5.82
CA ILE A 100 -8.69 -12.08 -7.22
C ILE A 100 -7.68 -12.93 -7.99
N VAL A 101 -6.39 -12.76 -7.73
CA VAL A 101 -5.33 -13.30 -8.58
C VAL A 101 -4.78 -14.60 -8.01
N ARG A 102 -4.89 -15.68 -8.80
CA ARG A 102 -4.25 -16.96 -8.51
C ARG A 102 -3.36 -17.34 -9.68
N LEU A 103 -2.06 -17.13 -9.51
CA LEU A 103 -1.07 -17.61 -10.48
C LEU A 103 -0.96 -19.15 -10.43
N PRO A 104 -0.61 -19.79 -11.56
CA PRO A 104 -0.30 -21.21 -11.59
C PRO A 104 0.86 -21.55 -10.63
N GLY A 105 0.93 -22.80 -10.19
CA GLY A 105 1.91 -23.25 -9.18
C GLY A 105 3.38 -23.00 -9.54
N GLY A 106 4.27 -23.22 -8.57
CA GLY A 106 5.72 -23.03 -8.72
C GLY A 106 6.24 -21.71 -8.14
N MET A 107 7.41 -21.29 -8.62
CA MET A 107 8.15 -20.15 -8.05
C MET A 107 7.41 -18.82 -8.26
N GLY A 108 6.74 -18.62 -9.40
CA GLY A 108 5.95 -17.41 -9.67
C GLY A 108 4.85 -17.17 -8.63
N ARG A 109 4.09 -18.22 -8.29
CA ARG A 109 3.06 -18.14 -7.23
C ARG A 109 3.65 -17.89 -5.86
N PHE A 110 4.80 -18.49 -5.53
CA PHE A 110 5.45 -18.26 -4.24
C PHE A 110 5.87 -16.81 -4.07
N ILE A 111 6.57 -16.26 -5.07
CA ILE A 111 7.04 -14.86 -5.04
C ILE A 111 5.84 -13.89 -5.07
N TRP A 112 4.80 -14.18 -5.87
CA TRP A 112 3.56 -13.40 -5.88
C TRP A 112 2.91 -13.34 -4.50
N THR A 113 2.76 -14.50 -3.85
CA THR A 113 2.16 -14.60 -2.52
C THR A 113 2.96 -13.81 -1.50
N LEU A 114 4.29 -13.92 -1.52
CA LEU A 114 5.17 -13.12 -0.65
C LEU A 114 5.05 -11.63 -0.93
N ALA A 115 4.97 -11.21 -2.20
CA ALA A 115 4.81 -9.81 -2.56
C ALA A 115 3.47 -9.24 -2.08
N CYS A 116 2.37 -9.99 -2.22
CA CYS A 116 1.06 -9.58 -1.69
C CYS A 116 1.08 -9.48 -0.17
N LEU A 117 1.60 -10.50 0.53
CA LEU A 117 1.67 -10.48 1.99
C LEU A 117 2.59 -9.37 2.51
N GLY A 118 3.72 -9.13 1.85
CA GLY A 118 4.63 -8.03 2.18
C GLY A 118 3.97 -6.66 2.00
N GLN A 119 3.28 -6.45 0.88
CA GLN A 119 2.57 -5.20 0.60
C GLN A 119 1.43 -4.97 1.61
N ILE A 120 0.59 -5.97 1.87
CA ILE A 120 -0.53 -5.88 2.83
C ILE A 120 0.00 -5.69 4.25
N GLY A 121 0.99 -6.49 4.66
CA GLY A 121 1.59 -6.41 5.99
C GLY A 121 2.21 -5.04 6.26
N ALA A 122 2.96 -4.49 5.29
CA ALA A 122 3.51 -3.15 5.40
C ALA A 122 2.41 -2.07 5.43
N ALA A 123 1.30 -2.25 4.70
CA ALA A 123 0.16 -1.33 4.75
C ALA A 123 -0.53 -1.30 6.10
N LEU A 124 -0.80 -2.47 6.67
CA LEU A 124 -1.43 -2.58 7.98
C LEU A 124 -0.52 -2.09 9.10
N LEU A 125 0.78 -2.40 9.03
CA LEU A 125 1.74 -1.92 10.01
C LEU A 125 1.87 -0.39 9.97
N LEU A 126 1.93 0.19 8.77
CA LEU A 126 1.98 1.64 8.60
C LEU A 126 0.71 2.32 9.15
N LEU A 127 -0.45 1.74 8.89
CA LEU A 127 -1.73 2.21 9.43
C LEU A 127 -1.74 2.15 10.97
N ALA A 128 -1.28 1.03 11.55
CA ALA A 128 -1.18 0.89 13.01
C ALA A 128 -0.22 1.91 13.63
N VAL A 129 0.93 2.15 13.00
CA VAL A 129 1.93 3.13 13.44
C VAL A 129 1.40 4.55 13.33
N GLU A 130 0.72 4.91 12.23
CA GLU A 130 0.10 6.23 12.08
C GLU A 130 -1.02 6.45 13.12
N ILE A 131 -1.86 5.44 13.41
CA ILE A 131 -2.89 5.54 14.46
C ILE A 131 -2.26 5.69 15.83
N GLN A 132 -1.25 4.88 16.16
CA GLN A 132 -0.54 4.97 17.44
C GLN A 132 0.03 6.36 17.65
N GLU A 133 0.64 6.93 16.62
CA GLU A 133 1.25 8.25 16.66
C GLU A 133 0.23 9.35 16.95
N VAL A 134 -0.90 9.33 16.25
CA VAL A 134 -2.00 10.29 16.49
C VAL A 134 -2.58 10.12 17.89
N VAL A 135 -2.90 8.90 18.30
CA VAL A 135 -3.64 8.63 19.55
C VAL A 135 -2.78 8.86 20.79
N ILE A 136 -1.50 8.47 20.75
CA ILE A 136 -0.61 8.55 21.92
C ILE A 136 0.10 9.89 22.00
N ASN A 137 0.62 10.41 20.87
CA ASN A 137 1.38 11.65 20.88
C ASN A 137 0.49 12.90 20.71
N GLY A 138 -0.82 12.72 20.54
CA GLY A 138 -1.81 13.79 20.63
C GLY A 138 -1.67 14.87 19.55
N TYR A 139 -1.29 14.47 18.33
CA TYR A 139 -1.31 15.32 17.15
C TYR A 139 -2.59 15.14 16.34
#